data_AF-A0AAU0QJ88-F1
#
_entry.id   AF-A0AAU0QJ88-F1
#
_cell.length_a   1.000
_cell.length_b   1.000
_cell.length_c   1.000
_cell.angle_alpha   90.00
_cell.angle_beta   90.00
_cell.angle_gamma   90.00
#
_symmetry.space_group_name_H-M   'P 1'
#
loop_
_entity.id
_entity.type
_entity.pdbx_description
1 polymer ?
#
loop_
_entity_poly.entity_id
_entity_poly.type
_entity_poly.pdbx_seq_one_letter_code
_entity_poly.pdbx_strand_id
1 'polypeptide(L)' 'MPGIVGLNNIKANDYCNVVLQSLSHVAPLRDYFLREENYSKVKRPPGDSSYTLVQRFGELMRKLWNPRNFKAHVS' A
#
# COMPACT_ATOMS: atom_id res chain seq x y z
N MET A 1 -6.28 -10.77 -11.53
CA MET A 1 -4.84 -10.45 -11.67
C MET A 1 -4.37 -9.84 -10.35
N PRO A 2 -3.25 -10.29 -9.75
CA PRO A 2 -2.70 -9.60 -8.58
C PRO A 2 -2.37 -8.15 -8.96
N GLY A 3 -2.70 -7.19 -8.09
CA GLY A 3 -2.57 -5.75 -8.38
C GLY A 3 -3.85 -5.06 -8.88
N ILE A 4 -4.82 -5.79 -9.45
CA ILE A 4 -6.11 -5.22 -9.86
C ILE A 4 -7.15 -5.58 -8.79
N VAL A 5 -7.23 -4.75 -7.75
CA VAL A 5 -8.26 -4.85 -6.72
C VAL A 5 -8.95 -3.49 -6.60
N GLY A 6 -10.28 -3.49 -6.58
CA GLY A 6 -11.07 -2.31 -6.28
C GLY A 6 -10.90 -1.93 -4.81
N LEU A 7 -10.43 -0.72 -4.55
CA LEU A 7 -10.44 -0.10 -3.23
C LEU A 7 -11.83 0.48 -2.98
N ASN A 8 -12.38 0.24 -1.79
CA ASN A 8 -13.72 0.73 -1.45
C ASN A 8 -13.77 2.26 -1.43
N ASN A 9 -14.74 2.87 -2.11
CA ASN A 9 -14.91 4.32 -2.15
C ASN A 9 -15.61 4.79 -0.87
N ILE A 10 -14.83 5.02 0.19
CA ILE A 10 -15.33 5.62 1.43
C ILE A 10 -15.41 7.13 1.20
N LYS A 11 -16.54 7.61 0.65
CA LYS A 11 -16.91 9.03 0.48
C LYS A 11 -15.84 9.92 -0.19
N ALA A 12 -15.95 10.09 -1.52
CA ALA A 12 -15.20 11.08 -2.33
C ALA A 12 -13.66 10.98 -2.21
N ASN A 13 -13.11 9.77 -2.07
CA ASN A 13 -11.66 9.51 -1.99
C ASN A 13 -11.16 8.67 -3.19
N ASP A 14 -11.84 8.81 -4.32
CA ASP A 14 -11.52 8.19 -5.61
C ASP A 14 -10.14 8.59 -6.14
N TYR A 15 -9.73 9.85 -5.94
CA TYR A 15 -8.39 10.32 -6.30
C TYR A 15 -7.28 9.56 -5.57
N CYS A 16 -7.44 9.29 -4.26
CA CYS A 16 -6.46 8.51 -3.50
C CYS A 16 -6.36 7.08 -4.04
N ASN A 17 -7.50 6.46 -4.37
CA ASN A 17 -7.51 5.11 -4.91
C ASN A 17 -6.77 5.00 -6.25
N VAL A 18 -6.91 6.00 -7.14
CA VAL A 18 -6.17 6.07 -8.41
C VAL A 18 -4.68 6.22 -8.18
N VAL A 19 -4.26 7.09 -7.26
CA VAL A 19 -2.84 7.29 -6.93
C VAL A 19 -2.26 6.00 -6.33
N LEU A 20 -2.96 5.36 -5.39
CA LEU A 20 -2.53 4.10 -4.76
C LEU A 20 -2.42 2.96 -5.79
N GLN A 21 -3.40 2.82 -6.70
CA GLN A 21 -3.32 1.84 -7.80
C GLN A 21 -2.13 2.14 -8.72
N SER A 22 -1.99 3.39 -9.17
CA SER A 22 -0.90 3.80 -10.07
C SER A 22 0.47 3.48 -9.49
N LEU A 23 0.67 3.81 -8.20
CA LEU A 23 1.92 3.52 -7.48
C LEU A 23 2.15 2.01 -7.28
N SER A 24 1.10 1.23 -7.08
CA SER A 24 1.20 -0.23 -6.90
C SER A 24 1.67 -0.98 -8.14
N HIS A 25 1.46 -0.40 -9.33
CA HIS A 25 1.89 -0.97 -10.61
C HIS A 25 3.32 -0.57 -11.00
N VAL A 26 3.95 0.36 -10.26
CA VAL A 26 5.36 0.72 -10.45
C VAL A 26 6.24 -0.34 -9.80
N ALA A 27 6.83 -1.23 -10.60
CA ALA A 27 7.62 -2.37 -10.15
C ALA A 27 8.67 -2.06 -9.05
N PRO A 28 9.57 -1.06 -9.21
CA PRO A 28 10.59 -0.80 -8.18
C PRO A 28 9.98 -0.30 -6.86
N LEU A 29 8.88 0.46 -6.93
CA LEU A 29 8.20 0.98 -5.75
C LEU A 29 7.43 -0.15 -5.03
N ARG A 30 6.71 -0.97 -5.79
CA ARG A 30 6.02 -2.16 -5.29
C ARG A 30 7.01 -3.08 -4.57
N ASP A 31 8.12 -3.42 -5.22
CA ASP A 31 9.10 -4.36 -4.67
C ASP A 31 9.76 -3.81 -3.40
N TYR A 32 9.92 -2.48 -3.32
CA TYR A 32 10.37 -1.81 -2.10
C TYR A 32 9.38 -2.00 -0.95
N PHE A 33 8.09 -1.74 -1.19
CA PHE A 33 7.04 -1.82 -0.15
C PHE A 33 6.57 -3.24 0.18
N LEU A 34 6.85 -4.22 -0.69
CA LEU A 34 6.59 -5.63 -0.42
C LEU A 34 7.49 -6.19 0.70
N ARG A 35 8.69 -5.63 0.86
CA ARG A 35 9.64 -6.04 1.90
C ARG A 35 9.66 -5.00 3.01
N GLU A 36 9.06 -5.33 4.15
CA GLU A 36 9.00 -4.45 5.31
C GLU A 36 10.37 -4.03 5.84
N GLU A 37 11.38 -4.90 5.68
CA GLU A 37 12.78 -4.65 6.04
C GLU A 37 13.37 -3.40 5.37
N ASN A 38 12.89 -3.04 4.17
CA ASN A 38 13.40 -1.90 3.41
C ASN A 38 13.11 -0.56 4.10
N TYR A 39 11.97 -0.45 4.78
CA TYR A 39 11.54 0.80 5.40
C TYR A 39 11.47 0.74 6.94
N SER A 40 11.42 -0.46 7.54
CA SER A 40 11.28 -0.64 9.00
C SER A 40 12.37 0.04 9.83
N LYS A 41 13.60 0.10 9.30
CA LYS A 41 14.80 0.64 9.99
C LYS A 41 15.07 2.12 9.71
N VAL A 42 14.18 2.81 9.00
CA VAL A 42 14.34 4.25 8.71
C VAL A 42 14.31 5.03 10.02
N LYS A 43 15.44 5.68 10.35
CA LYS A 43 15.59 6.56 11.52
C LYS A 43 14.59 7.71 11.45
N ARG A 44 13.93 7.99 12.56
CA ARG A 44 12.85 8.98 12.63
C ARG A 44 12.98 9.89 13.82
N PRO A 45 12.56 11.16 13.67
CA PRO A 45 12.39 12.04 14.81
C PRO A 45 11.22 11.55 15.70
N PRO A 46 11.31 11.72 17.02
CA PRO A 46 10.20 11.41 17.92
C PRO A 46 8.99 12.29 17.57
N GLY A 47 7.81 11.67 17.41
CA GLY A 47 6.56 12.35 17.06
C GLY A 47 6.19 12.36 15.58
N ASP A 48 6.94 11.67 14.71
CA ASP A 48 6.61 11.59 13.28
C ASP A 48 5.36 10.74 13.01
N SER A 49 4.23 11.40 12.81
CA SER A 49 2.96 10.77 12.43
C SER A 49 2.93 10.33 10.97
N SER A 50 3.77 10.91 10.11
CA SER A 50 3.81 10.65 8.66
C SER A 50 4.28 9.24 8.35
N TYR A 51 5.14 8.67 9.20
CA TYR A 51 5.62 7.30 8.99
C TYR A 51 4.52 6.25 9.10
N THR A 52 3.46 6.52 9.85
CA THR A 52 2.30 5.63 9.90
C THR A 52 1.75 5.39 8.50
N LEU A 53 1.79 6.41 7.63
CA LEU A 53 1.39 6.27 6.23
C LEU A 53 2.28 5.26 5.47
N VAL A 54 3.59 5.31 5.67
CA VAL A 54 4.56 4.40 5.04
C VAL A 54 4.28 2.95 5.47
N GLN A 55 4.03 2.72 6.76
CA GLN A 55 3.65 1.39 7.27
C GLN A 55 2.33 0.90 6.68
N ARG A 56 1.29 1.74 6.73
CA ARG A 56 -0.05 1.40 6.20
C ARG A 56 -0.02 1.17 4.70
N PHE A 57 0.76 1.94 3.95
CA PHE A 57 0.94 1.74 2.52
C PHE A 57 1.64 0.40 2.21
N GLY A 58 2.70 0.05 2.95
CA GLY A 58 3.35 -1.27 2.81
C GLY A 58 2.44 -2.44 3.18
N GLU A 59 1.59 -2.31 4.22
CA GLU A 59 0.54 -3.28 4.55
C GLU A 59 -0.47 -3.43 3.39
N LEU A 60 -0.91 -2.31 2.81
CA LEU A 60 -1.84 -2.30 1.69
C LEU A 60 -1.23 -2.97 0.45
N MET A 61 0.01 -2.65 0.10
CA MET A 61 0.73 -3.26 -1.03
C MET A 61 0.85 -4.78 -0.88
N ARG A 62 1.20 -5.26 0.32
CA ARG A 62 1.25 -6.70 0.62
C ARG A 62 -0.11 -7.37 0.52
N LYS A 63 -1.19 -6.72 0.97
CA LYS A 63 -2.56 -7.23 0.80
C LYS A 63 -2.98 -7.28 -0.68
N LEU A 64 -2.63 -6.25 -1.45
CA LEU A 64 -2.99 -6.10 -2.86
C LEU A 64 -2.30 -7.14 -3.76
N TRP A 65 -1.04 -7.42 -3.46
CA TRP A 65 -0.19 -8.34 -4.24
C TRP A 65 -0.09 -9.75 -3.63
N ASN A 66 -0.88 -10.07 -2.59
CA ASN A 66 -0.95 -11.42 -2.04
C ASN A 66 -1.71 -12.35 -3.02
N PRO A 67 -1.04 -13.36 -3.62
CA PRO A 67 -1.66 -14.27 -4.58
C PRO A 67 -2.68 -15.23 -3.93
N ARG A 68 -2.76 -15.28 -2.60
CA ARG A 68 -3.68 -16.12 -1.82
C ARG A 68 -4.81 -15.34 -1.16
N ASN A 69 -5.17 -14.17 -1.69
CA ASN A 69 -6.19 -13.35 -1.06
C ASN A 69 -7.59 -13.97 -1.22
N PHE A 70 -8.31 -14.14 -0.12
CA PHE A 70 -9.60 -14.86 -0.05
C PHE A 70 -10.77 -14.07 -0.66
N LYS A 71 -10.60 -12.76 -0.88
CA LYS A 71 -11.56 -11.85 -1.53
C LYS A 71 -10.82 -10.82 -2.39
N ALA A 72 -11.38 -10.49 -3.56
CA ALA A 72 -10.82 -9.54 -4.53
C ALA A 72 -11.14 -8.05 -4.20
N HIS A 73 -11.42 -7.72 -2.94
CA HIS A 73 -11.69 -6.35 -2.47
C HIS A 73 -10.93 -6.09 -1.16
N VAL A 74 -10.23 -4.95 -1.10
CA VAL A 74 -9.54 -4.49 0.11
C VAL A 74 -10.27 -3.23 0.60
N SER A 75 -10.78 -3.27 1.83
CA SER A 75 -11.30 -2.09 2.58
C SER A 75 -10.23 -1.52 3.49
#